data_AF-A0A938HUU8-F1
#
_entry.id   AF-A0A938HUU8-F1
#
_cell.length_a   1.000
_cell.length_b   1.000
_cell.length_c   1.000
_cell.angle_alpha   90.00
_cell.angle_beta   90.00
_cell.angle_gamma   90.00
#
_symmetry.space_group_name_H-M   'P 1'
#
loop_
_entity.id
_entity.type
_entity.pdbx_description
1 polymer ?
#
loop_
_entity_poly.entity_id
_entity_poly.type
_entity_poly.pdbx_seq_one_letter_code
_entity_poly.pdbx_strand_id
1 'polypeptide(L)'
;PPPGVEHPFGITDPVDAAWVRASLTPHPVKTFTDRVRLGNPRADSIPRTYIRCPLRAHPGPDTLSHHAHAARRSPGWRYREIPSDHDPMITHPRELTALLLEVA
;
A
#
# COMPACT_ATOMS: atom_id res chain seq x y z
N PRO A 1 -5.40 -11.02 -19.40
CA PRO A 1 -3.98 -10.72 -19.07
C PRO A 1 -3.94 -10.05 -17.69
N PRO A 2 -2.93 -10.30 -16.85
CA PRO A 2 -2.74 -9.50 -15.65
C PRO A 2 -2.63 -8.01 -16.01
N PRO A 3 -3.05 -7.08 -15.13
CA PRO A 3 -2.88 -5.65 -15.37
C PRO A 3 -1.40 -5.31 -15.61
N GLY A 4 -1.15 -4.19 -16.30
CA GLY A 4 0.22 -3.69 -16.46
C GLY A 4 0.87 -3.39 -15.10
N VAL A 5 2.15 -3.67 -14.95
CA VAL A 5 2.89 -3.39 -13.69
C VAL A 5 3.34 -1.93 -13.59
N GLU A 6 3.32 -1.19 -14.70
CA GLU A 6 3.60 0.25 -14.72
C GLU A 6 2.46 1.04 -14.06
N HIS A 7 1.21 0.58 -14.23
CA HIS A 7 0.02 1.22 -13.68
C HIS A 7 -0.96 0.18 -13.10
N PRO A 8 -1.35 0.26 -11.81
CA PRO A 8 -1.11 1.33 -10.84
C PRO A 8 0.14 1.12 -9.96
N PHE A 9 1.01 0.15 -10.27
CA PHE A 9 2.07 -0.26 -9.34
C PHE A 9 3.34 0.61 -9.39
N GLY A 10 3.51 1.43 -10.44
CA GLY A 10 4.65 2.33 -10.60
C GLY A 10 5.98 1.62 -10.89
N ILE A 11 5.93 0.37 -11.33
CA ILE A 11 7.11 -0.46 -11.61
C ILE A 11 7.52 -0.25 -13.06
N THR A 12 8.51 0.61 -13.27
CA THR A 12 8.98 1.02 -14.60
C THR A 12 10.32 0.41 -14.99
N ASP A 13 11.11 -0.07 -14.04
CA ASP A 13 12.33 -0.82 -14.34
C ASP A 13 11.95 -2.13 -15.08
N PRO A 14 12.55 -2.42 -16.25
CA PRO A 14 12.14 -3.55 -17.08
C PRO A 14 12.43 -4.91 -16.44
N VAL A 15 13.46 -5.01 -15.59
CA VAL A 15 13.82 -6.25 -14.88
C VAL A 15 12.80 -6.52 -13.80
N ASP A 16 12.51 -5.53 -12.96
CA ASP A 16 11.48 -5.66 -11.91
C ASP A 16 10.10 -5.91 -12.53
N ALA A 17 9.79 -5.20 -13.62
CA ALA A 17 8.52 -5.35 -14.31
C ALA A 17 8.35 -6.76 -14.91
N ALA A 18 9.40 -7.34 -15.49
CA ALA A 18 9.37 -8.72 -16.00
C ALA A 18 9.18 -9.73 -14.86
N TRP A 19 9.90 -9.55 -13.75
CA TRP A 19 9.80 -10.40 -12.57
C TRP A 19 8.40 -10.39 -11.94
N VAL A 20 7.81 -9.20 -11.75
CA VAL A 20 6.45 -9.07 -11.22
C VAL A 20 5.44 -9.69 -12.17
N ARG A 21 5.50 -9.39 -13.47
CA ARG A 21 4.56 -9.95 -14.47
C ARG A 21 4.56 -11.48 -14.44
N ALA A 22 5.73 -12.10 -14.29
CA ALA A 22 5.86 -13.56 -14.19
C ALA A 22 5.29 -14.14 -12.87
N SER A 23 5.18 -13.30 -11.83
CA SER A 23 4.72 -13.70 -10.50
C SER A 23 3.23 -13.45 -10.24
N LEU A 24 2.55 -12.68 -11.10
CA LEU A 24 1.14 -12.32 -10.92
C LEU A 24 0.19 -13.45 -11.30
N THR A 25 -0.83 -13.66 -10.46
CA THR A 25 -1.98 -14.53 -10.74
C THR A 25 -3.30 -13.78 -10.55
N PRO A 26 -4.42 -14.21 -11.15
CA PRO A 26 -5.73 -13.61 -10.89
C PRO A 26 -6.10 -13.63 -9.40
N HIS A 27 -6.53 -12.49 -8.85
CA HIS A 27 -7.02 -12.41 -7.47
C HIS A 27 -8.46 -12.93 -7.37
N PRO A 28 -8.81 -13.80 -6.40
CA PRO A 28 -10.17 -14.28 -6.23
C PRO A 28 -11.15 -13.15 -5.90
N VAL A 29 -12.16 -12.90 -6.73
CA VAL A 29 -13.07 -11.74 -6.58
C VAL A 29 -13.83 -11.74 -5.25
N LYS A 30 -14.14 -12.92 -4.71
CA LYS A 30 -14.94 -13.07 -3.49
C LYS A 30 -14.31 -12.38 -2.26
N THR A 31 -12.98 -12.26 -2.20
CA THR A 31 -12.29 -11.59 -1.09
C THR A 31 -12.60 -10.09 -1.00
N PHE A 32 -12.95 -9.45 -2.13
CA PHE A 32 -13.34 -8.05 -2.16
C PHE A 32 -14.80 -7.83 -1.73
N THR A 33 -15.67 -8.85 -1.88
CA THR A 33 -17.10 -8.75 -1.61
C THR A 33 -17.51 -9.40 -0.29
N ASP A 34 -16.64 -10.23 0.29
CA ASP A 34 -16.88 -10.89 1.56
C ASP A 34 -17.04 -9.88 2.71
N ARG A 35 -18.07 -10.13 3.53
CA ARG A 35 -18.33 -9.30 4.69
C ARG A 35 -17.34 -9.61 5.81
N VAL A 36 -16.62 -8.59 6.26
CA VAL A 36 -15.76 -8.65 7.44
C VAL A 36 -16.51 -8.10 8.65
N ARG A 37 -16.45 -8.80 9.79
CA ARG A 37 -16.96 -8.31 11.08
C ARG A 37 -15.80 -7.88 11.97
N LEU A 38 -15.73 -6.60 12.29
CA LEU A 38 -14.77 -6.05 13.24
C LEU A 38 -15.45 -5.93 14.61
N GLY A 39 -14.84 -6.49 15.64
CA GLY A 39 -15.43 -6.45 16.99
C GLY A 39 -14.52 -6.97 18.10
N ASN A 40 -13.25 -7.23 17.82
CA ASN A 40 -12.28 -7.62 18.84
C ASN A 40 -11.73 -6.35 19.52
N PRO A 41 -12.10 -6.06 20.79
CA PRO A 41 -11.65 -4.85 21.47
C PRO A 41 -10.14 -4.80 21.70
N ARG A 42 -9.44 -5.95 21.66
CA ARG A 42 -7.97 -5.99 21.77
C ARG A 42 -7.29 -5.28 20.60
N ALA A 43 -7.95 -5.15 19.44
CA ALA A 43 -7.40 -4.47 18.28
C ALA A 43 -7.08 -2.99 18.56
N ASP A 44 -7.75 -2.35 19.53
CA ASP A 44 -7.54 -0.95 19.90
C ASP A 44 -6.25 -0.70 20.66
N SER A 45 -5.67 -1.74 21.26
CA SER A 45 -4.38 -1.66 21.95
C SER A 45 -3.17 -1.81 21.02
N ILE A 46 -3.38 -2.23 19.77
CA ILE A 46 -2.29 -2.46 18.82
C ILE A 46 -1.78 -1.11 18.30
N PRO A 47 -0.49 -0.79 18.40
CA PRO A 47 0.09 0.40 17.78
C PRO A 47 -0.11 0.39 16.27
N ARG A 48 -0.57 1.51 15.70
CA ARG A 48 -0.91 1.61 14.27
C ARG A 48 0.00 2.62 13.58
N THR A 49 0.50 2.25 12.41
CA THR A 49 1.23 3.15 11.53
C THR A 49 0.60 3.10 10.15
N TYR A 50 0.30 4.26 9.57
CA TYR A 50 -0.10 4.40 8.18
C TYR A 50 1.06 4.98 7.37
N ILE A 51 1.48 4.26 6.32
CA ILE A 51 2.53 4.67 5.40
C ILE A 51 1.87 5.04 4.07
N ARG A 52 1.89 6.33 3.70
CA ARG A 52 1.33 6.82 2.44
C ARG A 52 2.42 6.86 1.36
N CYS A 53 2.09 6.36 0.18
CA CYS A 53 2.93 6.49 -1.02
C CYS A 53 2.32 7.51 -2.00
N PRO A 54 2.60 8.83 -1.88
CA PRO A 54 1.76 9.88 -2.43
C PRO A 54 1.92 10.06 -3.95
N LEU A 55 2.97 9.51 -4.57
CA LEU A 55 3.15 9.61 -6.01
C LEU A 55 2.10 8.77 -6.73
N ARG A 56 1.75 9.21 -7.94
CA ARG A 56 0.75 8.58 -8.79
C ARG A 56 1.20 8.64 -10.23
N ALA A 57 1.64 7.50 -10.76
CA ALA A 57 1.90 7.34 -12.19
C ALA A 57 0.60 7.29 -13.00
N HIS A 58 -0.56 7.01 -12.37
CA HIS A 58 -1.86 6.95 -13.04
C HIS A 58 -2.70 8.23 -12.84
N PRO A 59 -3.38 8.77 -13.88
CA PRO A 59 -4.21 9.98 -13.84
C PRO A 59 -5.58 9.80 -13.15
N GLY A 60 -5.71 8.81 -12.26
CA GLY A 60 -6.98 8.42 -11.63
C GLY A 60 -7.21 9.16 -10.31
N PRO A 61 -8.45 9.17 -9.78
CA PRO A 61 -8.74 9.80 -8.51
C PRO A 61 -7.93 9.15 -7.38
N ASP A 62 -7.52 9.96 -6.41
CA ASP A 62 -6.88 9.47 -5.19
C ASP A 62 -7.92 8.82 -4.28
N THR A 63 -8.16 7.52 -4.49
CA THR A 63 -9.09 6.73 -3.68
C THR A 63 -8.62 6.50 -2.24
N LEU A 64 -7.33 6.70 -1.95
CA LEU A 64 -6.75 6.48 -0.61
C LEU A 64 -6.63 7.76 0.22
N SER A 65 -6.84 8.94 -0.39
CA SER A 65 -6.72 10.26 0.24
C SER A 65 -7.55 10.37 1.52
N HIS A 66 -8.78 9.87 1.49
CA HIS A 66 -9.67 9.88 2.65
C HIS A 66 -9.16 9.01 3.81
N HIS A 67 -8.55 7.87 3.51
CA HIS A 67 -7.89 7.03 4.52
C HIS A 67 -6.64 7.69 5.09
N ALA A 68 -5.82 8.31 4.24
CA ALA A 68 -4.63 9.05 4.67
C ALA A 68 -5.01 10.22 5.60
N HIS A 69 -6.06 10.96 5.25
CA HIS A 69 -6.60 12.04 6.08
C HIS A 69 -7.14 11.52 7.42
N ALA A 70 -7.87 10.40 7.41
CA ALA A 70 -8.36 9.76 8.63
C ALA A 70 -7.19 9.35 9.54
N ALA A 71 -6.22 8.60 9.02
CA ALA A 71 -5.05 8.14 9.77
C ALA A 71 -4.25 9.31 10.36
N ARG A 72 -4.08 10.41 9.61
CA ARG A 72 -3.35 11.60 10.08
C ARG A 72 -4.04 12.33 11.23
N ARG A 73 -5.36 12.16 11.38
CA ARG A 73 -6.19 12.84 12.41
C ARG A 73 -6.64 11.92 13.54
N SER A 74 -6.54 10.61 13.36
CA SER A 74 -6.95 9.63 14.37
C SER A 74 -5.91 9.50 15.48
N PRO A 75 -6.28 9.74 16.75
CA PRO A 75 -5.40 9.47 17.89
C PRO A 75 -4.92 8.01 17.87
N GLY A 76 -3.65 7.78 18.20
CA GLY A 76 -3.04 6.45 18.22
C GLY A 76 -2.51 5.95 16.87
N TRP A 77 -2.69 6.69 15.78
CA TRP A 77 -2.05 6.41 14.50
C TRP A 77 -0.78 7.24 14.33
N ARG A 78 0.34 6.57 13.98
CA ARG A 78 1.53 7.23 13.42
C ARG A 78 1.34 7.37 11.92
N TYR A 79 1.62 8.55 11.39
CA TYR A 79 1.57 8.81 9.94
C TYR A 79 2.98 8.99 9.40
N ARG A 80 3.29 8.30 8.30
CA ARG A 80 4.56 8.40 7.56
C ARG A 80 4.28 8.42 6.07
N GLU A 81 5.23 8.93 5.30
CA GLU A 81 5.16 8.89 3.84
C GLU A 81 6.46 8.38 3.25
N ILE A 82 6.36 7.68 2.13
CA ILE A 82 7.48 7.36 1.24
C ILE A 82 7.12 8.01 -0.09
N PRO A 83 7.95 8.89 -0.69
CA PRO A 83 7.65 9.54 -1.97
C PRO A 83 7.77 8.54 -3.13
N SER A 84 6.86 7.57 -3.18
CA SER A 84 6.80 6.49 -4.16
C SER A 84 5.37 6.29 -4.67
N ASP A 85 5.22 5.41 -5.67
CA ASP A 85 3.94 4.85 -6.09
C ASP A 85 3.53 3.64 -5.21
N HIS A 86 2.55 2.85 -5.65
CA HIS A 86 1.89 1.80 -4.86
C HIS A 86 2.82 0.70 -4.34
N ASP A 87 3.89 0.32 -5.07
CA ASP A 87 4.78 -0.78 -4.68
C ASP A 87 6.18 -0.29 -4.22
N PRO A 88 6.28 0.39 -3.05
CA PRO A 88 7.57 0.80 -2.49
C PRO A 88 8.44 -0.38 -2.09
N MET A 89 7.85 -1.55 -1.81
CA MET A 89 8.63 -2.75 -1.49
C MET A 89 9.47 -3.27 -2.65
N ILE A 90 9.15 -2.84 -3.88
CA ILE A 90 9.92 -3.15 -5.09
C ILE A 90 10.77 -1.94 -5.47
N THR A 91 10.15 -0.76 -5.57
CA THR A 91 10.80 0.43 -6.12
C THR A 91 11.65 1.21 -5.12
N HIS A 92 11.32 1.15 -3.82
CA HIS A 92 11.97 1.89 -2.72
C HIS A 92 12.22 0.98 -1.50
N PRO A 93 12.84 -0.20 -1.69
CA PRO A 93 12.89 -1.23 -0.64
C PRO A 93 13.70 -0.76 0.58
N ARG A 94 14.71 0.11 0.38
CA ARG A 94 15.56 0.61 1.46
C ARG A 94 14.80 1.59 2.35
N GLU A 95 14.08 2.52 1.72
CA GLU A 95 13.24 3.52 2.38
C GLU A 95 12.12 2.85 3.17
N LEU A 96 11.43 1.88 2.54
CA LEU A 96 10.40 1.11 3.23
C LEU A 96 10.97 0.33 4.41
N THR A 97 12.12 -0.34 4.24
CA THR A 97 12.76 -1.10 5.31
C THR A 97 13.16 -0.20 6.48
N ALA A 98 13.76 0.96 6.22
CA ALA A 98 14.15 1.90 7.27
C ALA A 98 12.94 2.36 8.09
N LEU A 99 11.83 2.67 7.43
CA LEU A 99 10.60 3.09 8.09
C LEU A 99 9.98 1.94 8.89
N LEU A 100 9.94 0.71 8.35
CA LEU A 100 9.47 -0.46 9.07
C LEU A 100 10.27 -0.72 10.35
N LEU A 101 11.59 -0.54 10.31
CA LEU A 101 12.46 -0.65 11.49
C LEU A 101 12.24 0.50 12.50
N GLU A 102 11.92 1.71 12.04
CA GLU A 102 11.57 2.84 12.91
C GLU A 102 10.27 2.58 13.70
N VAL A 103 9.32 1.86 13.10
CA VAL A 103 7.97 1.68 13.67
C VAL A 103 7.72 0.33 14.33
N ALA A 104 8.67 -0.60 14.23
CA ALA A 104 8.70 -1.88 14.96
C ALA A 104 8.80 -1.66 16.48
#